data_AF-A0AAJ2YB52-F1
#
_entry.id   AF-A0AAJ2YB52-F1
#
_cell.length_a   1.000
_cell.length_b   1.000
_cell.length_c   1.000
_cell.angle_alpha   90.00
_cell.angle_beta   90.00
_cell.angle_gamma   90.00
#
_symmetry.space_group_name_H-M   'P 1'
#
loop_
_entity.id
_entity.type
_entity.pdbx_description
1 polymer ?
#
loop_
_entity_poly.entity_id
_entity_poly.type
_entity_poly.pdbx_seq_one_letter_code
_entity_poly.pdbx_strand_id
1 'polypeptide(L)' 'LPLCRKHHDELHADTVAFEEKYGSQLELIFRFIDRALAIGVLA' A
#
# COMPACT_ATOMS: atom_id res chain seq x y z
N LEU A 1 0.42 1.08 5.14
CA LEU A 1 -0.36 0.46 4.05
C LEU A 1 -1.00 -0.83 4.55
N PRO A 2 -2.25 -1.16 4.19
CA PRO A 2 -2.87 -2.43 4.54
C PRO A 2 -2.29 -3.54 3.66
N LEU A 3 -1.18 -4.12 4.14
CA LEU A 3 -0.45 -5.19 3.48
C LEU A 3 -0.62 -6.48 4.28
N CYS A 4 -0.65 -7.62 3.58
CA CYS A 4 -0.52 -8.90 4.27
C CYS A 4 0.89 -9.03 4.85
N ARG A 5 1.07 -9.93 5.83
CA ARG A 5 2.33 -10.08 6.58
C ARG A 5 3.56 -10.22 5.66
N LYS A 6 3.46 -11.05 4.62
CA LYS A 6 4.55 -11.26 3.65
C LYS A 6 5.00 -9.96 2.97
N HIS A 7 4.05 -9.18 2.43
CA HIS A 7 4.39 -7.93 1.75
C HIS A 7 4.81 -6.84 2.72
N HIS A 8 4.30 -6.87 3.95
CA HIS A 8 4.78 -5.97 5.00
C HIS A 8 6.24 -6.28 5.38
N ASP A 9 6.60 -7.56 5.53
CA ASP A 9 7.98 -7.96 5.78
C ASP A 9 8.89 -7.62 4.58
N GLU A 10 8.43 -7.83 3.34
CA GLU A 10 9.16 -7.43 2.12
C GLU A 10 9.44 -5.92 2.06
N LEU A 11 8.44 -5.10 2.40
CA LEU A 11 8.60 -3.65 2.48
C LEU A 11 9.65 -3.23 3.51
N HIS A 12 9.66 -3.84 4.70
CA HIS A 12 10.65 -3.50 5.74
C HIS A 12 12.04 -4.07 5.48
N ALA A 13 12.14 -5.11 4.66
CA ALA A 13 13.43 -5.68 4.26
C ALA A 13 14.17 -4.76 3.28
N ASP A 14 13.46 -4.19 2.30
CA ASP A 14 14.02 -3.25 1.34
C ASP A 14 12.92 -2.37 0.73
N THR A 15 12.82 -1.13 1.22
CA THR A 15 11.82 -0.16 0.74
C THR A 15 12.01 0.19 -0.73
N VAL A 16 13.26 0.30 -1.21
CA VAL A 16 13.53 0.74 -2.59
C VAL A 16 13.12 -0.36 -3.56
N ALA A 17 13.55 -1.59 -3.32
CA ALA A 17 13.17 -2.73 -4.15
C ALA A 17 11.65 -2.98 -4.12
N PHE A 18 11.01 -2.77 -2.96
CA PHE A 18 9.56 -2.85 -2.85
C PHE A 18 8.86 -1.78 -3.72
N GLU A 19 9.30 -0.52 -3.64
CA GLU A 19 8.69 0.57 -4.41
C GLU A 19 8.93 0.42 -5.92
N GLU A 20 10.09 -0.07 -6.35
CA GLU A 20 10.36 -0.40 -7.76
C GLU A 20 9.40 -1.47 -8.29
N LYS A 21 8.99 -2.41 -7.44
CA LYS A 21 8.13 -3.53 -7.81
C LYS A 21 6.62 -3.22 -7.72
N TYR A 22 6.21 -2.45 -6.72
CA TYR A 22 4.79 -2.23 -6.39
C TYR A 22 4.30 -0.79 -6.58
N GLY A 23 5.20 0.15 -6.85
CA GLY A 23 4.93 1.58 -6.85
C GLY A 23 5.21 2.23 -5.50
N SER A 24 5.26 3.57 -5.50
CA SER A 24 5.59 4.34 -4.30
C SER A 24 4.59 4.10 -3.16
N GLN A 25 5.03 4.28 -1.92
CA GLN A 25 4.17 4.21 -0.74
C GLN A 25 2.96 5.17 -0.84
N LEU A 26 3.17 6.37 -1.38
CA LEU A 26 2.14 7.39 -1.57
C LEU A 26 1.09 6.96 -2.59
N GLU A 27 1.51 6.37 -3.71
CA GLU A 27 0.57 5.83 -4.69
C GLU A 27 -0.30 4.72 -4.09
N LEU A 28 0.32 3.82 -3.33
CA LEU A 28 -0.40 2.72 -2.68
C LEU A 28 -1.38 3.22 -1.61
N ILE A 29 -1.06 4.31 -0.90
CA ILE A 29 -1.99 4.86 0.11
C ILE A 29 -3.18 5.55 -0.56
N PHE A 30 -2.97 6.28 -1.65
CA PHE A 30 -4.06 6.89 -2.41
C PHE A 30 -4.99 5.83 -3.00
N ARG A 31 -4.44 4.78 -3.63
CA ARG A 31 -5.25 3.64 -4.12
C ARG A 31 -6.11 3.01 -3.02
N PHE A 32 -5.56 2.88 -1.81
CA PHE A 32 -6.30 2.35 -0.68
C PHE A 32 -7.41 3.30 -0.23
N ILE A 33 -7.11 4.59 -0.08
CA ILE A 33 -8.09 5.61 0.32
C ILE A 33 -9.21 5.70 -0.72
N ASP A 34 -8.89 5.75 -2.02
CA ASP A 34 -9.86 5.78 -3.11
C ASP A 34 -10.80 4.58 -3.04
N ARG A 35 -10.26 3.38 -2.79
CA ARG A 35 -11.08 2.18 -2.62
C ARG A 35 -11.97 2.28 -1.38
N ALA A 36 -11.43 2.76 -0.25
CA ALA A 36 -12.19 2.88 1.00
C ALA A 36 -13.35 3.88 0.87
N LEU A 37 -13.13 5.00 0.17
CA LEU A 37 -14.17 5.96 -0.20
C LEU A 37 -15.21 5.32 -1.13
N ALA A 38 -14.77 4.63 -2.18
CA ALA A 38 -15.66 4.03 -3.17
C ALA A 38 -16.61 2.96 -2.59
N ILE A 39 -16.23 2.30 -1.50
CA ILE A 39 -17.08 1.31 -0.81
C ILE A 39 -17.80 1.88 0.42
N GLY A 40 -17.65 3.19 0.70
CA GLY A 40 -18.34 3.87 1.80
C GLY A 40 -17.83 3.53 3.21
N VAL A 41 -16.59 3.04 3.35
CA VAL A 41 -15.97 2.77 4.67
C VAL A 41 -15.51 4.07 5.35
N LEU A 42 -15.18 5.09 4.55
CA LEU A 42 -14.80 6.42 5.02
C LEU A 42 -15.88 7.41 4.56
N ALA A 43 -16.82 7.78 5.44
CA ALA A 43 -17.90 8.74 5.21
C ALA A 43 -18.05 9.68 6.42
#